data_AF-A0A1S1HSC4-F1
#
_entry.id   AF-A0A1S1HSC4-F1
#
_cell.length_a   1.000
_cell.length_b   1.000
_cell.length_c   1.000
_cell.angle_alpha   90.00
_cell.angle_beta   90.00
_cell.angle_gamma   90.00
#
_symmetry.space_group_name_H-M   'P 1'
#
loop_
_entity.id
_entity.type
_entity.pdbx_description
1 polymer ?
#
loop_
_entity_poly.entity_id
_entity_poly.type
_entity_poly.pdbx_seq_one_letter_code
_entity_poly.pdbx_strand_id
1 'polypeptide(L)'
;MNIKAISIGLLLLPVIGLADSLDIGEPSTPGYEKAEEAKSCIDQYAFDIASKNNQSATEIAEAALGYCDNKMESFRQYNREMSVANIPQDDIRELSLRGAALFAADQQFHDLKVSWIKDIEYKISKHRQAIQ
;
A
#
# COMPACT_ATOMS: atom_id res chain seq x y z
N MET A 1 29.68 -56.78 17.62
CA MET A 1 28.76 -56.66 16.46
C MET A 1 29.05 -55.33 15.78
N ASN A 2 29.33 -55.40 14.49
CA ASN A 2 30.08 -54.43 13.71
C ASN A 2 29.22 -53.28 13.17
N ILE A 3 29.80 -52.08 13.23
CA ILE A 3 29.38 -50.88 12.50
C ILE A 3 29.54 -51.16 10.99
N LYS A 4 28.50 -50.94 10.19
CA LYS A 4 28.62 -50.81 8.74
C LYS A 4 28.22 -49.40 8.34
N ALA A 5 29.23 -48.66 7.88
CA ALA A 5 29.09 -47.39 7.17
C ALA A 5 28.35 -47.61 5.85
N ILE A 6 27.44 -46.72 5.50
CA ILE A 6 26.93 -46.56 4.14
C ILE A 6 27.39 -45.18 3.68
N SER A 7 28.46 -45.19 2.88
CA SER A 7 28.87 -44.08 2.03
C SER A 7 28.02 -44.14 0.76
N ILE A 8 27.17 -43.16 0.52
CA ILE A 8 26.58 -42.94 -0.81
C ILE A 8 27.14 -41.63 -1.31
N GLY A 9 27.84 -41.76 -2.43
CA GLY A 9 28.72 -40.77 -3.02
C GLY A 9 27.99 -39.51 -3.46
N LEU A 10 28.69 -38.42 -3.20
CA LEU A 10 28.51 -37.10 -3.79
C LEU A 10 28.61 -37.23 -5.33
N LEU A 11 27.47 -37.23 -6.04
CA LEU A 11 27.43 -37.04 -7.48
C LEU A 11 27.18 -35.55 -7.74
N LEU A 12 28.28 -34.83 -7.92
CA LEU A 12 28.32 -33.51 -8.53
C LEU A 12 27.97 -33.65 -10.01
N LEU A 13 26.81 -33.13 -10.41
CA LEU A 13 26.55 -32.76 -11.80
C LEU A 13 26.18 -31.27 -11.86
N PRO A 14 26.82 -30.48 -12.73
CA PRO A 14 26.54 -29.06 -12.87
C PRO A 14 25.28 -28.89 -13.71
N VAL A 15 24.15 -28.56 -13.08
CA VAL A 15 23.03 -28.00 -13.84
C VAL A 15 23.34 -26.53 -14.06
N ILE A 16 23.97 -26.30 -15.21
CA ILE A 16 24.18 -25.01 -15.84
C ILE A 16 22.84 -24.29 -15.94
N GLY A 17 22.88 -22.99 -15.68
CA GLY A 17 21.73 -22.15 -15.45
C GLY A 17 20.78 -22.04 -16.62
N LEU A 18 19.51 -22.01 -16.27
CA LEU A 18 18.56 -21.03 -16.79
C LEU A 18 17.79 -20.54 -15.56
N ALA A 19 18.38 -19.60 -14.85
CA ALA A 19 17.57 -18.65 -14.11
C ALA A 19 16.92 -17.79 -15.18
N ASP A 20 15.80 -18.26 -15.73
CA ASP A 20 14.81 -17.34 -16.25
C ASP A 20 14.33 -16.57 -15.02
N SER A 21 15.07 -15.50 -14.69
CA SER A 21 14.49 -14.37 -14.00
C SER A 21 13.41 -13.87 -14.95
N LEU A 22 12.24 -14.49 -14.87
CA LEU A 22 10.99 -13.82 -15.15
C LEU A 22 11.05 -12.56 -14.30
N ASP A 23 11.45 -11.48 -14.96
CA ASP A 23 11.22 -10.11 -14.55
C ASP A 23 9.70 -9.92 -14.55
N ILE A 24 9.06 -10.57 -13.57
CA ILE A 24 7.72 -10.25 -13.15
C ILE A 24 7.95 -8.96 -12.37
N GLY A 25 8.00 -7.85 -13.11
CA GLY A 25 7.88 -6.53 -12.51
C GLY A 25 6.77 -6.62 -11.48
N GLU A 26 7.05 -6.12 -10.27
CA GLU A 26 6.15 -6.24 -9.12
C GLU A 26 4.72 -6.04 -9.60
N PRO A 27 3.79 -6.97 -9.30
CA PRO A 27 2.42 -6.82 -9.75
C PRO A 27 1.95 -5.46 -9.28
N SER A 28 1.75 -4.53 -10.22
CA SER A 28 1.18 -3.23 -9.92
C SER A 28 -0.22 -3.51 -9.40
N THR A 29 -0.37 -3.59 -8.08
CA THR A 29 -1.65 -3.80 -7.44
C THR A 29 -2.57 -2.72 -7.96
N PRO A 30 -3.74 -3.04 -8.56
CA PRO A 30 -4.63 -2.02 -9.09
C PRO A 30 -4.88 -0.93 -8.05
N GLY A 31 -4.52 0.32 -8.39
CA GLY A 31 -4.73 1.49 -7.53
C GLY A 31 -3.49 1.93 -6.76
N TYR A 32 -2.38 1.19 -6.84
CA TYR A 32 -1.12 1.54 -6.18
C TYR A 32 -0.59 2.91 -6.63
N GLU A 33 -0.57 3.19 -7.94
CA GLU A 33 -0.13 4.48 -8.46
C GLU A 33 -0.97 5.65 -7.91
N LYS A 34 -2.30 5.48 -7.83
CA LYS A 34 -3.19 6.50 -7.29
C LYS A 34 -3.03 6.68 -5.78
N ALA A 35 -2.78 5.60 -5.05
CA ALA A 35 -2.44 5.65 -3.64
C ALA A 35 -1.13 6.41 -3.40
N GLU A 36 -0.09 6.15 -4.21
CA GLU A 36 1.20 6.84 -4.14
C GLU A 36 1.09 8.32 -4.52
N GLU A 37 0.30 8.66 -5.55
CA GLU A 37 0.01 10.07 -5.88
C GLU A 37 -0.62 10.82 -4.68
N ALA A 38 -1.61 10.21 -4.03
CA ALA A 38 -2.25 10.78 -2.85
C ALA A 38 -1.25 10.90 -1.69
N LYS A 39 -0.48 9.84 -1.43
CA LYS A 39 0.49 9.80 -0.34
C LYS A 39 1.61 10.83 -0.53
N SER A 40 2.12 10.97 -1.75
CA SER A 40 3.14 11.95 -2.08
C SER A 40 2.65 13.39 -1.85
N CYS A 41 1.42 13.71 -2.30
CA CYS A 41 0.80 15.01 -2.02
C CYS A 41 0.71 15.29 -0.52
N ILE A 42 0.20 14.31 0.24
CA ILE A 42 -0.01 14.41 1.68
C ILE A 42 1.31 14.64 2.41
N ASP A 43 2.33 13.83 2.11
CA ASP A 43 3.66 13.95 2.74
C ASP A 43 4.29 15.31 2.42
N GLN A 44 4.28 15.72 1.15
CA GLN A 44 4.87 16.98 0.73
C GLN A 44 4.23 18.17 1.45
N TYR A 45 2.89 18.24 1.46
CA TYR A 45 2.18 19.33 2.13
C TYR A 45 2.40 19.32 3.65
N ALA A 46 2.36 18.14 4.27
CA ALA A 46 2.58 18.00 5.71
C ALA A 46 3.98 18.50 6.12
N PHE A 47 5.03 18.13 5.39
CA PHE A 47 6.39 18.61 5.67
C PHE A 47 6.55 20.10 5.38
N ASP A 48 5.95 20.62 4.30
CA ASP A 48 5.96 22.05 3.99
C ASP A 48 5.35 22.88 5.12
N ILE A 49 4.23 22.44 5.70
CA ILE A 49 3.62 23.12 6.86
C ILE A 49 4.48 22.93 8.11
N ALA A 50 4.94 21.72 8.39
CA ALA A 50 5.73 21.42 9.58
C ALA A 50 7.02 22.25 9.66
N SER A 51 7.59 22.62 8.51
CA SER A 51 8.79 23.48 8.43
C SER A 51 8.52 24.96 8.72
N LYS A 52 7.28 25.42 8.61
CA LYS A 52 6.89 26.84 8.71
C LYS A 52 6.14 27.16 10.00
N ASN A 53 5.44 26.17 10.57
CA ASN A 53 4.49 26.37 11.67
C ASN A 53 4.73 25.39 12.83
N ASN A 54 4.36 25.81 14.04
CA ASN A 54 4.44 25.01 15.27
C ASN A 54 3.13 24.28 15.62
N GLN A 55 2.25 24.05 14.63
CA GLN A 55 1.00 23.30 14.83
C GLN A 55 1.27 21.88 15.32
N SER A 56 0.33 21.27 16.04
CA SER A 56 0.46 19.88 16.45
C SER A 56 0.56 18.95 15.23
N ALA A 57 1.17 17.78 15.41
CA ALA A 57 1.33 16.83 14.31
C ALA A 57 -0.03 16.36 13.76
N THR A 58 -1.04 16.23 14.63
CA THR A 58 -2.42 15.92 14.28
C THR A 58 -3.08 17.00 13.42
N GLU A 59 -2.95 18.28 13.81
CA GLU A 59 -3.49 19.39 12.99
C GLU A 59 -2.84 19.45 11.60
N ILE A 60 -1.54 19.13 11.50
CA ILE A 60 -0.85 19.10 10.22
C ILE A 60 -1.34 17.92 9.37
N ALA A 61 -1.55 16.75 9.96
CA ALA A 61 -2.09 15.58 9.25
C ALA A 61 -3.51 15.86 8.72
N GLU A 62 -4.38 16.47 9.53
CA GLU A 62 -5.73 16.86 9.11
C GLU A 62 -5.70 17.88 7.97
N ALA A 63 -4.83 18.90 8.07
CA ALA A 63 -4.67 19.91 7.03
C ALA A 63 -4.15 19.29 5.71
N ALA A 64 -3.19 18.36 5.79
CA ALA A 64 -2.63 17.68 4.63
C ALA A 64 -3.66 16.79 3.90
N LEU A 65 -4.47 16.06 4.66
CA LEU A 65 -5.58 15.29 4.09
C LEU A 65 -6.59 16.19 3.40
N GLY A 66 -6.97 17.31 4.03
CA GLY A 66 -7.90 18.28 3.44
C GLY A 66 -7.35 18.92 2.16
N TYR A 67 -6.06 19.23 2.12
CA TYR A 67 -5.41 19.80 0.94
C TYR A 67 -5.37 18.81 -0.24
N CYS A 68 -5.12 17.52 0.05
CA CYS A 68 -4.97 16.46 -0.95
C CYS A 68 -6.26 15.67 -1.23
N ASP A 69 -7.43 16.17 -0.83
CA ASP A 69 -8.72 15.47 -0.91
C ASP A 69 -9.05 15.01 -2.34
N ASN A 70 -8.72 15.82 -3.35
CA ASN A 70 -8.93 15.47 -4.76
C ASN A 70 -8.14 14.21 -5.19
N LYS A 71 -6.89 14.07 -4.72
CA LYS A 71 -6.04 12.90 -5.01
C LYS A 71 -6.55 11.68 -4.27
N MET A 72 -6.96 11.86 -3.02
CA MET A 72 -7.56 10.80 -2.22
C MET A 72 -8.86 10.28 -2.83
N GLU A 73 -9.75 11.18 -3.27
CA GLU A 73 -11.01 10.80 -3.90
C GLU A 73 -10.78 10.14 -5.27
N SER A 74 -9.78 10.59 -6.04
CA SER A 74 -9.38 9.89 -7.28
C SER A 74 -8.92 8.45 -7.01
N PHE A 75 -8.11 8.24 -5.97
CA PHE A 75 -7.73 6.89 -5.54
C PHE A 75 -8.94 6.07 -5.10
N ARG A 76 -9.82 6.64 -4.28
CA ARG A 76 -11.02 5.96 -3.79
C ARG A 76 -11.93 5.50 -4.92
N GLN A 77 -12.19 6.36 -5.90
CA GLN A 77 -13.01 6.05 -7.07
C GLN A 77 -12.39 4.91 -7.88
N TYR A 78 -11.10 5.02 -8.18
CA TYR A 78 -10.37 3.99 -8.90
C TYR A 78 -10.43 2.63 -8.16
N ASN A 79 -10.21 2.62 -6.84
CA ASN A 79 -10.27 1.40 -6.04
C ASN A 79 -11.65 0.74 -6.10
N ARG A 80 -12.71 1.55 -6.03
CA ARG A 80 -14.10 1.07 -6.16
C ARG A 80 -14.38 0.48 -7.54
N GLU A 81 -13.95 1.15 -8.60
CA GLU A 81 -14.11 0.68 -9.98
C GLU A 81 -13.43 -0.67 -10.19
N MET A 82 -12.17 -0.80 -9.76
CA MET A 82 -11.42 -2.04 -9.88
C MET A 82 -12.01 -3.18 -9.04
N SER A 83 -12.56 -2.87 -7.86
CA SER A 83 -13.17 -3.86 -6.98
C SER A 83 -14.43 -4.51 -7.57
N VAL A 84 -15.08 -3.85 -8.53
CA VAL A 84 -16.31 -4.37 -9.16
C VAL A 84 -16.16 -4.64 -10.66
N ALA A 85 -14.97 -4.45 -11.24
CA ALA A 85 -14.73 -4.52 -12.68
C ALA A 85 -15.18 -5.86 -13.31
N ASN A 86 -15.09 -6.95 -12.54
CA ASN A 86 -15.43 -8.31 -12.99
C ASN A 86 -16.75 -8.84 -12.41
N ILE A 87 -17.57 -7.99 -11.77
CA ILE A 87 -18.86 -8.39 -11.17
C ILE A 87 -20.00 -7.94 -12.10
N PRO A 88 -20.75 -8.87 -12.72
CA PRO A 88 -21.91 -8.53 -13.55
C PRO A 88 -23.00 -7.75 -12.80
N GLN A 89 -23.83 -7.00 -13.53
CA GLN A 89 -24.87 -6.15 -12.93
C GLN A 89 -26.30 -6.71 -13.07
N ASP A 90 -26.44 -7.89 -13.66
CA ASP A 90 -27.69 -8.40 -14.24
C ASP A 90 -28.47 -9.38 -13.34
N ASP A 91 -27.91 -9.82 -12.21
CA ASP A 91 -28.59 -10.69 -11.24
C ASP A 91 -28.49 -10.12 -9.80
N ILE A 92 -29.54 -10.32 -9.00
CA ILE A 92 -29.66 -9.96 -7.58
C ILE A 92 -28.48 -10.52 -6.76
N ARG A 93 -28.03 -11.74 -7.07
CA ARG A 93 -26.85 -12.32 -6.41
C ARG A 93 -25.58 -11.51 -6.70
N GLU A 94 -25.38 -11.11 -7.95
CA GLU A 94 -24.22 -10.32 -8.38
C GLU A 94 -24.28 -8.89 -7.82
N LEU A 95 -25.48 -8.30 -7.68
CA LEU A 95 -25.66 -7.03 -6.97
C LEU A 95 -25.21 -7.12 -5.50
N SER A 96 -25.46 -8.24 -4.84
CA SER A 96 -25.04 -8.47 -3.45
C SER A 96 -23.52 -8.59 -3.35
N LEU A 97 -22.89 -9.33 -4.27
CA LEU A 97 -21.43 -9.44 -4.36
C LEU A 97 -20.78 -8.08 -4.66
N ARG A 98 -21.38 -7.29 -5.56
CA ARG A 98 -20.95 -5.93 -5.89
C ARG A 98 -20.99 -5.01 -4.67
N GLY A 99 -22.06 -5.06 -3.88
CA GLY A 99 -22.18 -4.31 -2.64
C GLY A 99 -21.09 -4.66 -1.63
N ALA A 100 -20.83 -5.96 -1.44
CA ALA A 100 -19.78 -6.44 -0.56
C ALA A 100 -18.38 -5.98 -1.01
N ALA A 101 -18.11 -6.03 -2.33
CA ALA A 101 -16.84 -5.57 -2.90
C ALA A 101 -16.62 -4.06 -2.71
N LEU A 102 -17.64 -3.24 -2.95
CA LEU A 102 -17.58 -1.79 -2.71
C LEU A 102 -17.36 -1.46 -1.23
N PHE A 103 -18.04 -2.18 -0.34
CA PHE A 103 -17.83 -2.01 1.10
C PHE A 103 -16.40 -2.35 1.52
N ALA A 104 -15.85 -3.46 1.02
CA ALA A 104 -14.46 -3.83 1.28
C ALA A 104 -13.47 -2.78 0.74
N ALA A 105 -13.72 -2.22 -0.45
CA ALA A 105 -12.90 -1.17 -1.04
C ALA A 105 -12.90 0.13 -0.20
N ASP A 106 -14.09 0.54 0.28
CA ASP A 106 -14.23 1.71 1.15
C ASP A 106 -13.55 1.47 2.52
N GLN A 107 -13.59 0.25 3.06
CA GLN A 107 -12.88 -0.11 4.29
C GLN A 107 -11.35 -0.05 4.10
N GLN A 108 -10.82 -0.62 3.01
CA GLN A 108 -9.39 -0.54 2.71
C GLN A 108 -8.91 0.90 2.57
N PHE A 109 -9.69 1.75 1.90
CA PHE A 109 -9.39 3.18 1.79
C PHE A 109 -9.35 3.85 3.17
N HIS A 110 -10.31 3.54 4.04
CA HIS A 110 -10.34 4.06 5.41
C HIS A 110 -9.09 3.66 6.19
N ASP A 111 -8.73 2.37 6.17
CA ASP A 111 -7.57 1.85 6.90
C ASP A 111 -6.27 2.49 6.40
N LEU A 112 -6.15 2.69 5.08
CA LEU A 112 -5.00 3.37 4.49
C LEU A 112 -4.92 4.84 4.90
N LYS A 113 -6.05 5.56 4.91
CA LYS A 113 -6.12 6.95 5.40
C LYS A 113 -5.67 7.06 6.86
N VAL A 114 -6.11 6.14 7.72
CA VAL A 114 -5.68 6.08 9.13
C VAL A 114 -4.18 5.81 9.23
N SER A 115 -3.64 4.92 8.40
CA SER A 115 -2.21 4.65 8.33
C SER A 115 -1.40 5.89 7.94
N TRP A 116 -1.86 6.64 6.93
CA TRP A 116 -1.21 7.88 6.50
C TRP A 116 -1.18 8.95 7.58
N ILE A 117 -2.27 9.12 8.34
CA ILE A 117 -2.32 10.05 9.48
C ILE A 117 -1.22 9.70 10.49
N LYS A 118 -1.17 8.43 10.91
CA LYS A 118 -0.17 7.95 11.89
C LYS A 118 1.26 8.13 11.40
N ASP A 119 1.50 7.87 10.11
CA ASP A 119 2.82 8.03 9.49
C ASP A 119 3.27 9.50 9.49
N ILE A 120 2.39 10.44 9.12
CA ILE A 120 2.66 11.89 9.17
C ILE A 120 2.95 12.32 10.61
N GLU A 121 2.09 11.93 11.55
CA GLU A 121 2.22 12.31 12.96
C GLU A 121 3.55 11.83 13.53
N TYR A 122 3.93 10.59 13.21
CA TYR A 122 5.21 10.02 13.58
C TYR A 122 6.39 10.79 12.96
N LYS A 123 6.36 11.02 11.64
CA LYS A 123 7.41 11.72 10.89
C LYS A 123 7.66 13.13 11.41
N ILE A 124 6.60 13.91 11.64
CA ILE A 124 6.70 15.27 12.18
C ILE A 124 7.25 15.24 13.60
N SER A 125 6.75 14.34 14.45
CA SER A 125 7.23 14.22 15.83
C SER A 125 8.73 13.88 15.88
N LYS A 126 9.17 12.97 15.00
CA LYS A 126 10.59 12.60 14.87
C LYS A 126 11.45 13.73 14.33
N HIS A 127 10.99 14.45 13.31
CA HIS A 127 11.69 15.59 12.76
C HIS A 127 11.94 16.67 13.82
N ARG A 128 10.93 16.98 14.64
CA ARG A 128 11.04 17.96 15.72
C ARG A 128 12.00 17.52 16.83
N GLN A 129 11.98 16.24 17.21
CA GLN A 129 12.94 15.68 18.17
C GLN A 129 14.39 15.80 17.69
N ALA A 130 14.64 15.73 16.38
CA ALA A 130 15.98 15.78 15.82
C ALA A 130 16.56 17.21 15.70
N ILE A 131 15.73 18.24 15.79
CA ILE A 131 16.13 19.66 15.65
C ILE A 131 16.31 20.34 17.01
N GLN A 132 15.86 19.70 18.10
CA GLN A 132 16.06 20.14 19.49
C GLN A 132 17.41 19.69 20.03
#